data_AF-A0A345QJA3-F1
#
_entry.id   AF-A0A345QJA3-F1
#
_cell.length_a   1.000
_cell.length_b   1.000
_cell.length_c   1.000
_cell.angle_alpha   90.00
_cell.angle_beta   90.00
_cell.angle_gamma   90.00
#
_symmetry.space_group_name_H-M   'P 1'
#
loop_
_entity.id
_entity.type
_entity.pdbx_description
1 polymer ?
#
loop_
_entity_poly.entity_id
_entity_poly.type
_entity_poly.pdbx_seq_one_letter_code
_entity_poly.pdbx_strand_id
1 'polypeptide(L)'
;MRLSIIPVTALLLTACAPEPAPVTGSLPFFGDGYRFKGDVCRRLGESDATAEYLDHTADLVGCPEDAENLGVFVIDTSAVEVARQDGYVIYSVPIS
;
A
#
# COMPACT_ATOMS: atom_id res chain seq x y z
N MET A 1 -17.88 -28.66 -49.55
CA MET A 1 -16.53 -28.56 -48.93
C MET A 1 -16.64 -27.62 -47.73
N ARG A 2 -15.89 -27.91 -46.68
CA ARG A 2 -16.22 -27.67 -45.26
C ARG A 2 -16.24 -26.20 -44.82
N LEU A 3 -17.18 -25.91 -43.91
CA LEU A 3 -17.40 -24.67 -43.15
C LEU A 3 -16.27 -24.44 -42.13
N SER A 4 -15.78 -23.20 -41.97
CA SER A 4 -15.06 -22.78 -40.77
C SER A 4 -15.47 -21.38 -40.36
N ILE A 5 -16.46 -21.32 -39.47
CA ILE A 5 -16.79 -20.15 -38.67
C ILE A 5 -15.83 -20.19 -37.47
N ILE A 6 -14.93 -19.21 -37.37
CA ILE A 6 -14.05 -19.04 -36.21
C ILE A 6 -14.89 -18.37 -35.11
N PRO A 7 -15.08 -18.99 -33.93
CA PRO A 7 -15.75 -18.29 -32.85
C PRO A 7 -14.81 -17.22 -32.30
N VAL A 8 -15.31 -15.99 -32.28
CA VAL A 8 -14.73 -14.87 -31.55
C VAL A 8 -14.91 -15.17 -30.07
N THR A 9 -13.87 -15.64 -29.41
CA THR A 9 -13.84 -15.76 -27.95
C THR A 9 -13.08 -14.56 -27.39
N ALA A 10 -13.80 -13.45 -27.18
CA ALA A 10 -13.28 -12.31 -26.44
C ALA A 10 -13.17 -12.71 -24.96
N LEU A 11 -11.96 -13.04 -24.52
CA LEU A 11 -11.65 -13.33 -23.12
C LEU A 11 -11.58 -12.00 -22.36
N LEU A 12 -12.71 -11.57 -21.80
CA LEU A 12 -12.77 -10.45 -20.87
C LEU A 12 -12.24 -10.92 -19.50
N LEU A 13 -10.93 -10.74 -19.27
CA LEU A 13 -10.33 -10.89 -17.96
C LEU A 13 -10.77 -9.72 -17.07
N THR A 14 -11.87 -9.91 -16.33
CA THR A 14 -12.25 -9.02 -15.24
C THR A 14 -11.33 -9.31 -14.05
N ALA A 15 -10.19 -8.61 -13.97
CA ALA A 15 -9.37 -8.60 -12.77
C ALA A 15 -10.10 -7.78 -11.69
N CYS A 16 -10.62 -8.46 -10.67
CA CYS A 16 -11.12 -7.80 -9.47
C CYS A 16 -9.89 -7.41 -8.64
N ALA A 17 -9.41 -6.17 -8.79
CA ALA A 17 -8.44 -5.63 -7.85
C ALA A 17 -9.20 -5.41 -6.52
N PRO A 18 -8.69 -5.90 -5.38
CA PRO A 18 -9.25 -5.52 -4.08
C PRO A 18 -9.27 -4.01 -3.98
N GLU A 19 -10.45 -3.43 -3.77
CA GLU A 19 -10.55 -2.01 -3.48
C GLU A 19 -9.86 -1.75 -2.14
N PRO A 20 -8.94 -0.78 -2.03
CA PRO A 20 -8.29 -0.47 -0.77
C PRO A 20 -9.36 -0.27 0.32
N ALA A 21 -9.18 -0.94 1.46
CA ALA A 21 -10.11 -0.82 2.57
C ALA A 21 -10.28 0.66 2.95
N PRO A 22 -11.51 1.11 3.29
CA PRO A 22 -11.74 2.49 3.68
C PRO A 22 -10.85 2.84 4.87
N VAL A 23 -10.13 3.95 4.76
CA VAL A 23 -9.34 4.53 5.86
C VAL A 23 -10.30 5.07 6.92
N THR A 24 -10.57 4.26 7.94
CA THR A 24 -11.42 4.63 9.09
C THR A 24 -10.62 5.24 10.25
N GLY A 25 -9.29 5.31 10.13
CA GLY A 25 -8.37 5.82 11.15
C GLY A 25 -8.05 7.32 11.03
N SER A 26 -7.49 7.87 12.11
CA SER A 26 -7.02 9.28 12.20
C SER A 26 -5.76 9.54 11.35
N LEU A 27 -5.21 8.49 10.74
CA LEU A 27 -3.97 8.54 9.99
C LEU A 27 -4.15 9.24 8.63
N PRO A 28 -3.34 10.28 8.33
CA PRO A 28 -3.48 11.12 7.13
C PRO A 28 -2.87 10.44 5.89
N PHE A 29 -3.49 9.36 5.41
CA PHE A 29 -3.02 8.64 4.22
C PHE A 29 -3.11 9.45 2.93
N PHE A 30 -2.07 9.41 2.10
CA PHE A 30 -2.10 10.01 0.76
C PHE A 30 -1.37 9.16 -0.29
N GLY A 31 -1.65 9.46 -1.57
CA GLY A 31 -1.20 8.65 -2.71
C GLY A 31 -1.99 7.35 -2.90
N ASP A 32 -1.69 6.60 -3.94
CA ASP A 32 -2.36 5.34 -4.31
C ASP A 32 -1.49 4.09 -4.05
N GLY A 33 -0.43 4.23 -3.24
CA GLY A 33 0.51 3.17 -2.84
C GLY A 33 1.87 3.75 -2.47
N TYR A 34 2.75 2.97 -1.82
CA TYR A 34 4.11 3.38 -1.47
C TYR A 34 5.15 2.94 -2.49
N ARG A 35 5.48 1.63 -2.58
CA ARG A 35 6.54 1.14 -3.50
C ARG A 35 6.10 1.21 -4.96
N PHE A 36 4.82 1.01 -5.19
CA PHE A 36 4.17 1.07 -6.49
C PHE A 36 2.69 1.42 -6.31
N LYS A 37 2.04 1.85 -7.39
CA LYS A 37 0.60 2.09 -7.40
C LYS A 37 -0.17 0.81 -7.08
N GLY A 38 -1.05 0.87 -6.08
CA GLY A 38 -1.82 -0.26 -5.56
C GLY A 38 -1.12 -1.03 -4.44
N ASP A 39 0.07 -0.61 -4.01
CA ASP A 39 0.70 -1.15 -2.80
C ASP A 39 -0.21 -0.90 -1.58
N VAL A 40 -0.35 -1.91 -0.73
CA VAL A 40 -1.20 -1.86 0.47
C VAL A 40 -0.63 -0.90 1.52
N CYS A 41 0.70 -0.76 1.54
CA CYS A 41 1.38 0.27 2.31
C CYS A 41 1.27 1.62 1.60
N ARG A 42 0.95 2.68 2.36
CA ARG A 42 0.73 4.04 1.82
C ARG A 42 1.42 5.09 2.68
N ARG A 43 1.80 6.22 2.06
CA ARG A 43 2.42 7.32 2.81
C ARG A 43 1.43 8.01 3.72
N LEU A 44 1.95 8.47 4.85
CA LEU A 44 1.27 9.25 5.88
C LEU A 44 1.77 10.68 5.85
N GLY A 45 0.83 11.62 5.81
CA GLY A 45 1.11 13.05 5.87
C GLY A 45 1.26 13.55 7.29
N GLU A 46 1.29 14.87 7.43
CA GLU A 46 1.30 15.56 8.71
C GLU A 46 -0.09 15.63 9.33
N SER A 47 -0.18 15.24 10.59
CA SER A 47 -1.31 15.46 11.50
C SER A 47 -0.82 15.42 12.94
N ASP A 48 -1.70 15.72 13.89
CA ASP A 48 -1.40 15.58 15.33
C ASP A 48 -0.94 14.15 15.71
N ALA A 49 -1.35 13.13 14.94
CA ALA A 49 -1.00 11.73 15.18
C ALA A 49 0.35 11.31 14.58
N THR A 50 0.91 12.08 13.65
CA THR A 50 2.12 11.70 12.90
C THR A 50 3.26 12.69 13.04
N ALA A 51 3.01 13.88 13.57
CA ALA A 51 3.99 14.96 13.67
C ALA A 51 5.29 14.56 14.37
N GLU A 52 5.24 13.70 15.39
CA GLU A 52 6.42 13.24 16.13
C GLU A 52 7.28 12.21 15.38
N TYR A 53 6.76 11.64 14.29
CA TYR A 53 7.44 10.62 13.48
C TYR A 53 7.93 11.14 12.13
N LEU A 54 7.55 12.36 11.74
CA LEU A 54 7.97 12.96 10.48
C LEU A 54 9.45 13.34 10.50
N ASP A 55 10.17 12.90 9.48
CA ASP A 55 11.59 13.20 9.29
C ASP A 55 11.83 13.55 7.82
N HIS A 56 12.53 14.65 7.55
CA HIS A 56 12.97 15.02 6.20
C HIS A 56 13.90 14.00 5.51
N THR A 57 14.45 13.03 6.25
CA THR A 57 15.31 11.95 5.73
C THR A 57 14.60 10.61 5.57
N ALA A 58 13.29 10.54 5.85
CA ALA A 58 12.51 9.32 5.71
C ALA A 58 11.06 9.58 5.28
N ASP A 59 10.48 8.67 4.50
CA ASP A 59 9.03 8.65 4.30
C ASP A 59 8.36 7.99 5.53
N LEU A 60 7.26 8.58 5.98
CA LEU A 60 6.38 7.92 6.96
C LEU A 60 5.33 7.10 6.21
N VAL A 61 5.24 5.80 6.51
CA VAL A 61 4.43 4.84 5.76
C VAL A 61 3.57 4.01 6.71
N GLY A 62 2.26 3.96 6.47
CA GLY A 62 1.35 3.07 7.17
C GLY A 62 1.05 1.82 6.33
N CYS A 63 1.20 0.65 6.94
CA CYS A 63 0.82 -0.64 6.36
C CYS A 63 -0.24 -1.30 7.24
N PRO A 64 -1.31 -1.92 6.68
CA PRO A 64 -2.24 -2.70 7.48
C PRO A 64 -1.51 -3.75 8.31
N GLU A 65 -1.86 -3.91 9.58
CA GLU A 65 -1.12 -4.81 10.48
C GLU A 65 -1.26 -6.29 10.13
N ASP A 66 -2.31 -6.63 9.38
CA ASP A 66 -2.60 -7.95 8.83
C ASP A 66 -2.11 -8.14 7.39
N ALA A 67 -1.42 -7.14 6.82
CA ALA A 67 -0.85 -7.26 5.48
C ALA A 67 0.16 -8.41 5.41
N GLU A 68 0.07 -9.20 4.34
CA GLU A 68 1.05 -10.23 4.09
C GLU A 68 2.43 -9.60 3.80
N ASN A 69 3.49 -10.28 4.19
CA ASN A 69 4.87 -9.93 3.84
C ASN A 69 5.40 -8.60 4.40
N LEU A 70 4.90 -8.11 5.56
CA LEU A 70 5.49 -6.94 6.25
C LEU A 70 7.00 -7.12 6.54
N GLY A 71 7.45 -8.35 6.81
CA GLY A 71 8.88 -8.64 6.97
C GLY A 71 9.70 -8.38 5.68
N VAL A 72 9.12 -8.68 4.51
CA VAL A 72 9.77 -8.38 3.22
C VAL A 72 9.78 -6.87 2.98
N PHE A 73 8.67 -6.18 3.31
CA PHE A 73 8.63 -4.72 3.25
C PHE A 73 9.78 -4.09 4.06
N VAL A 74 9.99 -4.54 5.30
CA VAL A 74 11.09 -4.07 6.15
C VAL A 74 12.46 -4.33 5.52
N ILE A 75 12.69 -5.52 4.97
CA ILE A 75 13.97 -5.88 4.35
C ILE A 75 14.24 -5.03 3.09
N ASP A 76 13.25 -4.91 2.20
CA ASP A 76 13.41 -4.22 0.92
C ASP A 76 13.59 -2.71 1.07
N THR A 77 13.00 -2.13 2.12
CA THR A 77 12.95 -0.67 2.31
C THR A 77 13.82 -0.17 3.47
N SER A 78 14.41 -1.08 4.25
CA SER A 78 15.08 -0.74 5.51
C SER A 78 14.17 0.00 6.51
N ALA A 79 12.86 -0.28 6.45
CA ALA A 79 11.87 0.37 7.31
C ALA A 79 12.09 0.06 8.80
N VAL A 80 11.80 1.04 9.65
CA VAL A 80 11.77 0.90 11.10
C VAL A 80 10.35 1.17 11.61
N GLU A 81 9.78 0.23 12.36
CA GLU A 81 8.49 0.44 13.02
C GLU A 81 8.64 1.52 14.11
N VAL A 82 7.85 2.59 14.01
CA VAL A 82 7.86 3.71 14.95
C VAL A 82 6.61 3.79 15.80
N ALA A 83 5.48 3.23 15.33
CA ALA A 83 4.22 3.19 16.05
C ALA A 83 3.26 2.14 15.47
N ARG A 84 2.17 1.89 16.21
CA ARG A 84 0.99 1.13 15.75
C ARG A 84 -0.27 1.90 16.13
N GLN A 85 -1.17 2.11 15.18
CA GLN A 85 -2.39 2.88 15.39
C GLN A 85 -3.47 2.48 14.38
N ASP A 86 -4.73 2.43 14.81
CA ASP A 86 -5.92 2.25 13.95
C ASP A 86 -5.87 0.99 13.04
N GLY A 87 -5.20 -0.07 13.46
CA GLY A 87 -5.00 -1.30 12.67
C GLY A 87 -3.86 -1.22 11.65
N TYR A 88 -2.98 -0.23 11.77
CA TYR A 88 -1.81 -0.06 10.92
C TYR A 88 -0.51 -0.08 11.74
N VAL A 89 0.53 -0.64 11.12
CA VAL A 89 1.92 -0.45 11.54
C VAL A 89 2.47 0.77 10.81
N ILE A 90 3.08 1.67 11.56
CA ILE A 90 3.67 2.90 11.05
C ILE A 90 5.17 2.72 11.00
N TYR A 91 5.72 2.88 9.80
CA TYR A 91 7.13 2.72 9.47
C TYR A 91 7.76 4.05 9.08
N SER A 92 8.98 4.29 9.55
CA SER A 92 9.90 5.27 8.97
C SER A 92 10.79 4.56 7.94
N VAL A 93 10.78 5.05 6.70
CA VAL A 93 11.50 4.45 5.57
C VAL A 93 12.56 5.42 5.06
N PRO A 94 13.88 5.13 5.21
CA PRO A 94 14.94 6.01 4.73
C PRO A 94 14.87 6.28 3.22
N ILE A 95 15.05 7.54 2.80
CA ILE A 95 14.99 7.96 1.37
C ILE A 95 16.37 8.14 0.70
N SER A 96 17.42 7.53 1.26
CA SER A 96 18.83 7.69 0.82
C SER A 96 19.16 7.03 -0.51
#